data_AF-A0A6A6VS20-F1
#
_entry.id   AF-A0A6A6VS20-F1
#
_cell.length_a   1.000
_cell.length_b   1.000
_cell.length_c   1.000
_cell.angle_alpha   90.00
_cell.angle_beta   90.00
_cell.angle_gamma   90.00
#
_symmetry.space_group_name_H-M   'P 1'
#
loop_
_entity.id
_entity.type
_entity.pdbx_description
1 polymer ?
#
loop_
_entity_poly.entity_id
_entity_poly.type
_entity_poly.pdbx_seq_one_letter_code
_entity_poly.pdbx_strand_id
1 'polypeptide(L)' 'MNKHHYIPWSSAHPLTVKRAFVKAEMTRFMVLSSSRRLFEERLQEFHQALRRRGYP' A
#
# COMPACT_ATOMS: atom_id res chain seq x y z
N MET A 1 1.35 10.59 3.93
CA MET A 1 1.48 9.31 3.20
C MET A 1 2.66 9.44 2.25
N ASN A 2 3.60 8.50 2.24
CA ASN A 2 4.91 8.69 1.61
C ASN A 2 4.79 8.69 0.07
N LYS A 3 4.52 9.87 -0.49
CA LYS A 3 4.06 10.06 -1.88
C LYS A 3 5.05 9.54 -2.92
N HIS A 4 6.32 9.43 -2.53
CA HIS A 4 7.46 9.08 -3.38
C HIS A 4 7.77 7.58 -3.44
N HIS A 5 7.10 6.72 -2.65
CA HIS A 5 7.40 5.28 -2.59
C HIS A 5 6.37 4.37 -3.29
N TYR A 6 5.34 4.91 -3.92
CA TYR A 6 4.33 4.08 -4.57
C TYR A 6 4.77 3.66 -5.98
N ILE A 7 5.02 2.37 -6.17
CA ILE A 7 5.33 1.74 -7.46
C ILE A 7 4.04 1.69 -8.30
N PRO A 8 3.95 2.24 -9.54
CA PRO A 8 2.81 2.04 -10.42
C PRO A 8 2.67 0.60 -10.90
N TRP A 9 1.46 0.11 -11.17
CA TRP A 9 1.27 -1.26 -11.68
C TRP A 9 1.89 -1.45 -13.07
N SER A 10 1.85 -0.43 -13.91
CA SER A 10 2.46 -0.42 -15.24
C SER A 10 4.00 -0.37 -15.25
N SER A 11 4.63 -0.21 -14.08
CA SER A 11 6.10 -0.16 -14.00
C SER A 11 6.73 -1.53 -14.32
N ALA A 12 8.00 -1.49 -14.75
CA ALA A 12 8.79 -2.68 -15.08
C ALA A 12 9.21 -3.54 -13.86
N HIS A 13 8.74 -3.21 -12.66
CA HIS A 13 9.12 -3.94 -11.45
C HIS A 13 8.53 -5.36 -11.48
N PRO A 14 9.29 -6.39 -11.07
CA PRO A 14 8.77 -7.74 -10.96
C PRO A 14 7.55 -7.81 -10.03
N LEU A 15 6.67 -8.79 -10.28
CA LEU A 15 5.49 -9.01 -9.44
C LEU A 15 5.86 -9.26 -7.97
N THR A 16 6.99 -9.92 -7.71
CA THR A 16 7.52 -10.14 -6.37
C THR A 16 7.79 -8.83 -5.63
N VAL A 17 8.38 -7.83 -6.31
CA VAL A 17 8.64 -6.50 -5.76
C VAL A 17 7.33 -5.75 -5.49
N LYS A 18 6.39 -5.79 -6.44
CA LYS A 18 5.06 -5.16 -6.27
C LYS A 18 4.30 -5.76 -5.07
N ARG A 19 4.36 -7.08 -4.89
CA ARG A 19 3.77 -7.77 -3.73
C ARG A 19 4.48 -7.45 -2.42
N ALA A 20 5.81 -7.40 -2.43
CA ALA A 20 6.61 -7.05 -1.27
C ALA A 20 6.32 -5.61 -0.80
N PHE A 21 6.19 -4.68 -1.75
CA PHE A 21 5.77 -3.31 -1.49
C PHE A 21 4.41 -3.24 -0.79
N VAL A 22 3.39 -3.92 -1.32
CA VAL A 22 2.04 -3.96 -0.71
C VAL A 22 2.11 -4.52 0.70
N LYS A 23 2.82 -5.64 0.89
CA LYS A 23 3.00 -6.27 2.21
C LYS A 23 3.70 -5.32 3.20
N ALA A 24 4.79 -4.69 2.79
CA ALA A 24 5.56 -3.78 3.64
C ALA A 24 4.72 -2.59 4.10
N GLU A 25 3.91 -2.02 3.19
CA GLU A 25 3.05 -0.89 3.50
C GLU A 25 1.90 -1.27 4.44
N MET A 26 1.30 -2.45 4.26
CA MET A 26 0.32 -2.99 5.21
C MET A 26 0.93 -3.23 6.60
N THR A 27 2.12 -3.81 6.66
CA THR A 27 2.86 -3.98 7.93
C THR A 27 3.15 -2.63 8.58
N ARG A 28 3.52 -1.62 7.79
CA ARG A 28 3.75 -0.25 8.29
C ARG A 28 2.50 0.32 8.93
N PHE A 29 1.32 0.15 8.30
CA PHE A 29 0.07 0.59 8.90
C PHE A 29 -0.25 -0.17 10.19
N MET A 30 0.01 -1.47 10.24
CA MET A 30 -0.19 -2.27 11.45
C MET A 30 0.67 -1.78 12.62
N VAL A 31 1.95 -1.47 12.37
CA VAL A 31 2.88 -0.97 13.40
C VAL A 31 2.53 0.45 13.86
N LEU A 32 2.09 1.31 12.94
CA LEU A 32 1.83 2.73 13.25
C LEU A 32 0.41 3.00 13.77
N SER A 33 -0.54 2.10 13.57
CA SER A 33 -1.92 2.31 13.99
C SER A 33 -2.08 1.94 15.45
N SER A 34 -2.48 2.91 16.28
CA SER A 34 -2.76 2.69 17.71
C SER A 34 -4.05 1.94 17.99
N SER A 35 -4.89 1.73 16.97
CA SER A 35 -6.15 1.01 17.08
C SER A 35 -6.51 0.31 15.77
N ARG A 36 -7.36 -0.72 15.87
CA ARG A 36 -7.90 -1.44 14.71
C ARG A 36 -8.65 -0.52 13.75
N ARG A 37 -9.46 0.42 14.27
CA ARG A 37 -10.22 1.36 13.43
C ARG A 37 -9.29 2.20 12.56
N LEU A 38 -8.23 2.76 13.14
CA LEU A 38 -7.26 3.56 12.40
C LEU A 38 -6.54 2.72 11.33
N PHE A 39 -6.21 1.47 11.65
CA PHE A 39 -5.62 0.55 10.67
C PHE A 39 -6.56 0.30 9.48
N GLU A 40 -7.85 0.05 9.73
CA GLU A 40 -8.86 -0.17 8.69
C GLU A 40 -9.06 1.06 7.81
N GLU A 41 -9.11 2.27 8.40
CA GLU A 41 -9.15 3.54 7.66
C GLU A 41 -7.94 3.70 6.72
N ARG A 42 -6.72 3.40 7.22
CA ARG A 42 -5.49 3.49 6.41
C ARG A 42 -5.45 2.44 5.31
N LEU A 43 -5.95 1.23 5.57
CA LEU A 43 -6.10 0.22 4.53
C LEU A 43 -7.04 0.67 3.43
N GLN A 44 -8.20 1.24 3.77
CA GLN A 44 -9.15 1.74 2.76
C GLN A 44 -8.54 2.83 1.87
N GLU A 45 -7.87 3.82 2.47
CA GLU A 45 -7.14 4.86 1.73
C GLU A 45 -6.06 4.25 0.80
N PHE A 46 -5.33 3.25 1.31
CA PHE A 46 -4.29 2.56 0.56
C PHE A 46 -4.85 1.76 -0.61
N HIS A 47 -5.94 1.01 -0.42
CA HIS A 47 -6.61 0.27 -1.49
C HIS A 47 -7.10 1.20 -2.60
N GLN A 48 -7.71 2.34 -2.27
CA GLN A 48 -8.09 3.34 -3.28
C GLN A 48 -6.86 3.90 -4.02
N ALA A 49 -5.76 4.11 -3.31
CA ALA A 49 -4.51 4.57 -3.90
C ALA A 49 -3.86 3.53 -4.83
N LEU A 50 -3.98 2.23 -4.52
CA LEU A 50 -3.54 1.13 -5.37
C LEU A 50 -4.38 1.06 -6.65
N ARG A 51 -5.72 1.13 -6.53
CA ARG A 51 -6.64 1.12 -7.69
C ARG A 51 -6.37 2.27 -8.65
N ARG A 52 -6.16 3.49 -8.14
CA ARG A 52 -5.75 4.66 -8.95
C ARG A 52 -4.42 4.45 -9.70
N ARG A 53 -3.58 3.50 -9.27
CA ARG A 53 -2.28 3.17 -9.88
C ARG A 53 -2.33 1.91 -10.74
N GLY A 54 -3.52 1.37 -11.00
CA GLY A 54 -3.75 0.23 -11.88
C GLY A 54 -3.50 -1.13 -11.24
N TYR A 55 -3.33 -1.22 -9.92
CA TYR A 55 -3.26 -2.51 -9.26
C TYR A 55 -4.62 -3.23 -9.34
N PRO A 56 -4.64 -4.56 -9.53
CA PRO A 56 -5.86 -5.35 -9.51
C PRO A 56 -6.60 -5.22 -8.18
#